data_AF-A0A7Z6XFH5-F1
#
_entry.id   AF-A0A7Z6XFH5-F1
#
_cell.length_a   1.000
_cell.length_b   1.000
_cell.length_c   1.000
_cell.angle_alpha   90.00
_cell.angle_beta   90.00
_cell.angle_gamma   90.00
#
_symmetry.space_group_name_H-M   'P 1'
#
loop_
_entity.id
_entity.type
_entity.pdbx_description
1 polymer ?
#
loop_
_entity_poly.entity_id
_entity_poly.type
_entity_poly.pdbx_seq_one_letter_code
_entity_poly.pdbx_strand_id
1 'polypeptide(L)'
;MFDHHHLEHSAPLPAAAAFRALLTQHHYGLAGRARISGKMLGPKLTNLAAGRLQGRIRVLVQGRTLADTLRLNLYPPADGEPGHFNHSWTGGKYARREFMAKPPGRPTTGPADLLSYLGRSVLLEPAPAAEGGPVLVDRVLIGAGELLALDPARDLDDAVLGKMLNGHRKPLWPSPSRALWREAHALYTAATRETTGLFGRLRHLEFPYEGGGPPCVLWAVGLIANKTVAATWTEGHFPYAPSQGQELCDVSRRGSEVAEYVARALERAAYAAWKVAYPNPKPADRKAQMARFDARREFWPAAKEPFMRLLDQTARGGDVDLGLRDYARELRAQAEEFLRNRLDALQQDQKGMLARARAERRFQADMADAKAPAELREERQR
;
A
#
# COMPACT_ATOMS: atom_id res chain seq x y z
N MET A 1 17.56 3.42 0.40
CA MET A 1 18.37 2.59 1.31
C MET A 1 18.55 3.42 2.56
N PHE A 2 17.87 3.09 3.66
CA PHE A 2 17.82 3.96 4.84
C PHE A 2 19.13 3.87 5.61
N ASP A 3 19.99 4.86 5.38
CA ASP A 3 21.28 4.92 6.04
C ASP A 3 21.11 5.16 7.55
N HIS A 4 21.94 4.50 8.35
CA HIS A 4 21.85 4.46 9.80
C HIS A 4 23.06 5.15 10.42
N HIS A 5 23.32 6.38 9.98
CA HIS A 5 24.36 7.21 10.56
C HIS A 5 23.84 8.01 11.76
N HIS A 6 24.60 7.92 12.85
CA HIS A 6 24.32 8.50 14.15
C HIS A 6 24.85 9.94 14.19
N LEU A 7 23.99 10.89 14.59
CA LEU A 7 24.27 12.29 14.99
C LEU A 7 25.05 13.17 13.99
N GLU A 8 25.73 12.61 13.00
CA GLU A 8 26.47 13.27 11.95
C GLU A 8 26.24 12.48 10.66
N HIS A 9 25.41 13.04 9.78
CA HIS A 9 25.35 12.56 8.40
C HIS A 9 26.52 13.21 7.65
N SER A 10 27.33 12.43 6.93
CA SER A 10 28.48 12.99 6.17
C SER A 10 28.06 14.04 5.14
N ALA A 11 26.79 14.04 4.75
CA ALA A 11 26.17 15.07 3.92
C ALA A 11 24.97 15.72 4.65
N PRO A 12 25.06 16.97 5.10
CA PRO A 12 23.92 17.70 5.67
C PRO A 12 22.71 17.74 4.73
N LEU A 13 21.50 17.71 5.27
CA LEU A 13 20.26 17.77 4.49
C LEU A 13 19.80 19.22 4.29
N PRO A 14 19.28 19.60 3.11
CA PRO A 14 18.61 20.89 2.95
C PRO A 14 17.42 21.03 3.92
N ALA A 15 17.23 22.22 4.50
CA ALA A 15 16.16 22.48 5.47
C ALA A 15 14.77 22.02 5.00
N ALA A 16 14.44 22.24 3.72
CA ALA A 16 13.17 21.79 3.14
C ALA A 16 13.01 20.26 3.16
N ALA A 17 14.08 19.50 2.94
CA ALA A 17 14.06 18.04 3.01
C ALA A 17 13.95 17.56 4.46
N ALA A 18 14.71 18.17 5.38
CA ALA A 18 14.63 17.88 6.81
C ALA A 18 13.23 18.16 7.38
N PHE A 19 12.58 19.25 6.96
CA PHE A 19 11.21 19.58 7.35
C PHE A 19 10.19 18.54 6.86
N ARG A 20 10.26 18.11 5.59
CA ARG A 20 9.38 17.04 5.07
C ARG A 20 9.61 15.70 5.78
N ALA A 21 10.86 15.38 6.11
CA ALA A 21 11.20 14.19 6.89
C ALA A 21 10.64 14.26 8.32
N LEU A 22 10.71 15.43 8.96
CA LEU A 22 10.11 15.68 10.27
C LEU A 22 8.59 15.44 10.25
N LEU A 23 7.87 16.01 9.28
CA LEU A 23 6.43 15.79 9.12
C LEU A 23 6.11 14.30 8.94
N THR A 24 6.93 13.59 8.15
CA THR A 24 6.78 12.14 7.95
C THR A 24 6.96 11.37 9.27
N GLN A 25 7.93 11.74 10.11
CA GLN A 25 8.16 11.09 11.41
C GLN A 25 6.99 11.26 12.38
N HIS A 26 6.32 12.41 12.38
CA HIS A 26 5.14 12.61 13.22
C HIS A 26 4.02 11.63 12.90
N HIS A 27 3.78 11.31 11.62
CA HIS A 27 2.66 10.48 11.19
C HIS A 27 3.00 9.00 10.97
N TYR A 28 4.13 8.71 10.33
CA TYR A 28 4.56 7.36 9.94
C TYR A 28 5.68 6.79 10.82
N GLY A 29 6.13 7.54 11.82
CA GLY A 29 7.19 7.11 12.72
C GLY A 29 6.90 5.73 13.31
N LEU A 30 7.89 4.85 13.29
CA LEU A 30 7.76 3.48 13.79
C LEU A 30 7.86 3.45 15.32
N ALA A 31 7.06 2.58 15.95
CA ALA A 31 7.24 2.21 17.34
C ALA A 31 8.61 1.59 17.58
N GLY A 32 9.22 1.87 18.72
CA GLY A 32 10.55 1.34 19.06
C GLY A 32 11.26 2.19 20.11
N ARG A 33 12.55 1.92 20.29
CA ARG A 33 13.41 2.77 21.13
C ARG A 33 14.12 3.79 20.26
N ALA A 34 14.08 5.06 20.68
CA ALA A 34 14.94 6.10 20.16
C ALA A 34 16.41 5.67 20.33
N ARG A 35 17.26 6.09 19.41
CA ARG A 35 18.68 5.69 19.36
C ARG A 35 19.57 6.50 20.31
N ILE A 36 19.02 6.90 21.46
CA ILE A 36 19.73 7.55 22.57
C ILE A 36 19.53 6.74 23.84
N SER A 37 20.57 6.62 24.66
CA SER A 37 20.52 5.81 25.87
C SER A 37 19.51 6.37 26.87
N GLY A 38 18.65 5.50 27.41
CA GLY A 38 17.72 5.86 28.48
C GLY A 38 18.41 6.30 29.78
N LYS A 39 19.71 6.04 29.95
CA LYS A 39 20.50 6.56 31.07
C LYS A 39 20.77 8.07 30.96
N MET A 40 20.78 8.61 29.74
CA MET A 40 21.09 10.02 29.47
C MET A 40 19.84 10.91 29.50
N LEU A 41 18.73 10.47 28.89
CA LEU A 41 17.50 11.27 28.75
C LEU A 41 16.24 10.60 29.33
N GLY A 42 16.37 9.42 29.94
CA GLY A 42 15.25 8.70 30.56
C GLY A 42 14.35 7.92 29.59
N PRO A 43 13.68 6.84 30.05
CA PRO A 43 12.77 6.03 29.22
C PRO A 43 11.51 6.76 28.73
N LYS A 44 11.21 7.93 29.32
CA LYS A 44 10.02 8.75 29.03
C LYS A 44 10.18 9.56 27.73
N LEU A 45 11.42 9.76 27.29
CA LEU A 45 11.76 10.35 25.99
C LEU A 45 12.09 9.28 24.95
N THR A 46 12.65 8.13 25.35
CA THR A 46 13.19 7.16 24.39
C THR A 46 12.22 6.09 23.91
N ASN A 47 11.07 5.89 24.55
CA ASN A 47 10.05 4.94 24.07
C ASN A 47 9.13 5.59 23.04
N LEU A 48 9.39 5.35 21.76
CA LEU A 48 8.61 5.87 20.64
C LEU A 48 7.38 5.00 20.41
N ALA A 49 6.20 5.61 20.39
CA ALA A 49 4.96 4.93 20.01
C ALA A 49 4.75 4.93 18.50
N ALA A 50 3.85 4.08 18.04
CA ALA A 50 3.48 4.07 16.64
C ALA A 50 2.83 5.40 16.22
N GLY A 51 3.26 5.97 15.10
CA GLY A 51 2.54 7.08 14.48
C GLY A 51 1.18 6.62 13.97
N ARG A 52 0.22 7.55 13.82
CA ARG A 52 -1.17 7.22 13.42
C ARG A 52 -1.30 6.54 12.05
N LEU A 53 -0.31 6.74 11.18
CA LEU A 53 -0.25 6.14 9.84
C LEU A 53 0.70 4.94 9.79
N GLN A 54 1.35 4.57 10.90
CA GLN A 54 2.16 3.36 10.94
C GLN A 54 1.29 2.14 10.66
N GLY A 55 1.71 1.33 9.67
CA GLY A 55 1.09 0.03 9.41
C GLY A 55 -0.28 0.10 8.75
N ARG A 56 -0.68 1.25 8.19
CA ARG A 56 -1.89 1.34 7.35
C ARG A 56 -1.63 2.02 6.02
N ILE A 57 -2.47 1.71 5.04
CA ILE A 57 -2.62 2.46 3.81
C ILE A 57 -3.47 3.70 4.10
N ARG A 58 -2.97 4.86 3.72
CA ARG A 58 -3.70 6.14 3.67
C ARG A 58 -4.18 6.35 2.25
N VAL A 59 -5.44 6.77 2.09
CA VAL A 59 -6.00 7.10 0.78
C VAL A 59 -6.22 8.61 0.69
N LEU A 60 -5.78 9.18 -0.43
CA LEU A 60 -5.96 10.56 -0.82
C LEU A 60 -6.69 10.57 -2.17
N VAL A 61 -7.54 11.56 -2.40
CA VAL A 61 -8.25 11.71 -3.69
C VAL A 61 -7.59 12.80 -4.49
N GLN A 62 -6.96 12.44 -5.60
CA GLN A 62 -6.37 13.41 -6.52
C GLN A 62 -7.43 13.83 -7.53
N GLY A 63 -7.77 15.12 -7.52
CA GLY A 63 -8.57 15.74 -8.57
C GLY A 63 -7.70 16.21 -9.72
N ARG A 64 -8.32 16.89 -10.70
CA ARG A 64 -7.62 17.44 -11.88
C ARG A 64 -6.70 18.60 -11.52
N THR A 65 -7.10 19.37 -10.51
CA THR A 65 -6.30 20.48 -9.98
C THR A 65 -5.90 20.22 -8.53
N LEU A 66 -4.92 20.98 -8.05
CA LEU A 66 -4.59 21.01 -6.62
C LEU A 66 -5.80 21.48 -5.79
N ALA A 67 -6.59 22.43 -6.29
CA ALA A 67 -7.76 22.93 -5.59
C ALA A 67 -8.83 21.84 -5.43
N ASP A 68 -9.05 21.01 -6.46
CA ASP A 68 -9.95 19.86 -6.38
C ASP A 68 -9.43 18.83 -5.40
N THR A 69 -8.13 18.52 -5.48
CA THR A 69 -7.46 17.61 -4.54
C THR A 69 -7.64 18.08 -3.10
N LEU A 70 -7.48 19.37 -2.81
CA LEU A 70 -7.69 19.91 -1.46
C LEU A 70 -9.15 19.78 -1.01
N ARG A 71 -10.12 20.15 -1.86
CA ARG A 71 -11.55 20.07 -1.54
C ARG A 71 -12.04 18.64 -1.31
N LEU A 72 -11.60 17.70 -2.15
CA LEU A 72 -11.98 16.28 -2.06
C LEU A 72 -11.43 15.61 -0.79
N ASN A 73 -10.30 16.11 -0.25
CA ASN A 73 -9.68 15.58 0.95
C ASN A 73 -9.95 16.41 2.21
N LEU A 74 -10.93 17.31 2.18
CA LEU A 74 -11.39 17.97 3.40
C LEU A 74 -11.96 16.93 4.38
N TYR A 75 -11.62 17.08 5.65
CA TYR A 75 -12.17 16.30 6.76
C TYR A 75 -13.26 17.13 7.43
N PRO A 76 -14.54 16.96 7.06
CA PRO A 76 -15.61 17.66 7.73
C PRO A 76 -15.69 17.18 9.18
N PRO A 77 -15.91 18.08 10.14
CA PRO A 77 -16.10 17.69 11.53
C PRO A 77 -17.43 16.94 11.69
N ALA A 78 -17.39 15.80 12.41
CA ALA A 78 -18.56 14.95 12.61
C ALA A 78 -19.72 15.70 13.30
N ASP A 79 -19.40 16.58 14.27
CA ASP A 79 -20.37 17.34 15.06
C ASP A 79 -20.33 18.85 14.74
N GLY A 80 -19.81 19.24 13.57
CA GLY A 80 -19.69 20.66 13.16
C GLY A 80 -18.48 21.41 13.74
N GLU A 81 -17.86 20.91 14.81
CA GLU A 81 -16.68 21.56 15.43
C GLU A 81 -15.35 21.08 14.82
N PRO A 82 -14.55 21.95 14.16
CA PRO A 82 -13.31 21.56 13.48
C PRO A 82 -12.17 21.13 14.43
N GLY A 83 -12.33 21.39 15.73
CA GLY A 83 -11.29 21.22 16.73
C GLY A 83 -10.23 22.33 16.65
N HIS A 84 -9.10 22.11 17.33
CA HIS A 84 -8.02 23.10 17.41
C HIS A 84 -6.74 22.58 16.80
N PHE A 85 -6.04 23.41 16.03
CA PHE A 85 -4.67 23.11 15.66
C PHE A 85 -3.81 22.94 16.92
N ASN A 86 -3.00 21.89 16.93
CA ASN A 86 -1.99 21.72 17.95
C ASN A 86 -0.90 22.75 17.69
N HIS A 87 -0.71 23.70 18.62
CA HIS A 87 0.33 24.72 18.58
C HIS A 87 1.29 24.60 19.79
N SER A 88 1.44 23.40 20.35
CA SER A 88 2.28 23.19 21.54
C SER A 88 3.76 23.57 21.34
N TRP A 89 4.20 23.84 20.10
CA TRP A 89 5.53 24.34 19.78
C TRP A 89 5.70 25.87 19.87
N THR A 90 4.62 26.66 19.77
CA THR A 90 4.65 28.15 19.81
C THR A 90 3.84 28.75 20.96
N GLY A 91 3.15 27.92 21.74
CA GLY A 91 2.13 28.36 22.70
C GLY A 91 0.74 28.05 22.15
N GLY A 92 -0.08 27.37 22.94
CA GLY A 92 -1.41 26.92 22.54
C GLY A 92 -2.15 26.24 23.69
N LYS A 93 -3.36 25.72 23.42
CA LYS A 93 -4.19 25.03 24.42
C LYS A 93 -3.51 23.79 25.02
N TYR A 94 -2.62 23.16 24.26
CA TYR A 94 -1.81 22.06 24.72
C TYR A 94 -0.49 22.57 25.30
N ALA A 95 -0.23 22.22 26.57
CA ALA A 95 1.05 22.46 27.19
C ALA A 95 2.16 21.68 26.46
N ARG A 96 3.32 22.32 26.32
CA ARG A 96 4.52 21.66 25.78
C ARG A 96 4.91 20.49 26.67
N ARG A 97 5.31 19.36 26.07
CA ARG A 97 5.74 18.18 26.83
C ARG A 97 7.02 18.45 27.62
N GLU A 98 7.01 18.07 28.90
CA GLU A 98 8.16 18.13 29.80
C GLU A 98 8.88 16.79 29.97
N PHE A 99 8.35 15.71 29.37
CA PHE A 99 8.90 14.34 29.45
C PHE A 99 9.03 13.75 30.87
N MET A 100 8.33 14.32 31.84
CA MET A 100 8.27 13.85 33.24
C MET A 100 7.48 12.55 33.42
N ALA A 101 6.63 12.17 32.46
CA ALA A 101 5.92 10.89 32.43
C ALA A 101 5.67 10.43 30.99
N LYS A 102 5.31 9.14 30.85
CA LYS A 102 4.71 8.66 29.60
C LYS A 102 3.39 9.42 29.40
N PRO A 103 3.15 10.03 28.23
CA PRO A 103 1.93 10.79 28.03
C PRO A 103 0.75 9.81 27.99
N PRO A 104 -0.40 10.16 28.60
CA PRO A 104 -1.61 9.37 28.43
C PRO A 104 -2.08 9.44 26.96
N GLY A 105 -2.85 8.44 26.54
CA GLY A 105 -3.60 8.56 25.28
C GLY A 105 -4.73 9.57 25.47
N ARG A 106 -4.82 10.58 24.59
CA ARG A 106 -5.90 11.58 24.60
C ARG A 106 -6.78 11.45 23.35
N PRO A 107 -8.08 11.75 23.43
CA PRO A 107 -8.90 11.88 22.23
C PRO A 107 -8.43 13.06 21.37
N THR A 108 -8.80 13.05 20.10
CA THR A 108 -8.69 14.22 19.22
C THR A 108 -9.82 15.21 19.54
N THR A 109 -9.56 16.51 19.38
CA THR A 109 -10.61 17.55 19.49
C THR A 109 -11.34 17.79 18.17
N GLY A 110 -10.90 17.14 17.08
CA GLY A 110 -11.45 17.29 15.75
C GLY A 110 -10.38 17.11 14.66
N PRO A 111 -10.75 17.30 13.38
CA PRO A 111 -9.83 17.15 12.24
C PRO A 111 -8.57 18.03 12.29
N ALA A 112 -8.68 19.28 12.76
CA ALA A 112 -7.54 20.18 12.85
C ALA A 112 -6.45 19.62 13.78
N ASP A 113 -6.84 19.08 14.93
CA ASP A 113 -5.95 18.44 15.91
C ASP A 113 -5.39 17.12 15.36
N LEU A 114 -6.25 16.27 14.77
CA LEU A 114 -5.82 14.99 14.17
C LEU A 114 -4.74 15.18 13.08
N LEU A 115 -4.85 16.23 12.28
CA LEU A 115 -3.93 16.51 11.18
C LEU A 115 -2.68 17.31 11.60
N SER A 116 -2.72 18.00 12.75
CA SER A 116 -1.59 18.76 13.30
C SER A 116 -0.93 18.09 14.51
N TYR A 117 -1.37 16.90 14.90
CA TYR A 117 -0.84 16.20 16.08
C TYR A 117 0.66 15.93 15.98
N LEU A 118 1.34 16.00 17.12
CA LEU A 118 2.79 15.84 17.20
C LEU A 118 3.17 14.47 17.77
N GLY A 119 3.11 13.43 16.92
CA GLY A 119 3.43 12.05 17.33
C GLY A 119 4.89 11.76 17.70
N ARG A 120 5.76 12.75 17.49
CA ARG A 120 7.18 12.75 17.87
C ARG A 120 7.50 14.07 18.54
N SER A 121 8.61 14.11 19.26
CA SER A 121 9.27 15.36 19.61
C SER A 121 10.58 15.39 18.85
N VAL A 122 10.73 16.35 17.94
CA VAL A 122 11.86 16.43 17.01
C VAL A 122 12.56 17.76 17.20
N LEU A 123 13.88 17.72 17.35
CA LEU A 123 14.76 18.88 17.34
C LEU A 123 15.73 18.71 16.18
N LEU A 124 15.70 19.66 15.24
CA LEU A 124 16.64 19.73 14.12
C LEU A 124 17.73 20.74 14.48
N GLU A 125 18.98 20.36 14.28
CA GLU A 125 20.14 21.24 14.48
C GLU A 125 20.60 21.76 13.12
N PRO A 126 20.64 23.08 12.90
CA PRO A 126 21.17 23.61 11.66
C PRO A 126 22.70 23.42 11.62
N ALA A 127 23.21 23.03 10.46
CA ALA A 127 24.65 22.97 10.22
C ALA A 127 25.22 24.40 10.18
N PRO A 128 26.46 24.63 10.67
CA PRO A 128 27.14 25.91 10.50
C PRO A 128 27.27 26.27 9.02
N ALA A 129 26.87 27.49 8.65
CA ALA A 129 26.97 28.00 7.28
C ALA A 129 27.45 29.45 7.30
N ALA A 130 28.12 29.88 6.23
CA ALA A 130 28.43 31.30 6.02
C ALA A 130 27.14 32.12 5.89
N GLU A 131 27.20 33.41 6.22
CA GLU A 131 26.07 34.32 6.09
C GLU A 131 25.56 34.36 4.63
N GLY A 132 24.24 34.27 4.44
CA GLY A 132 23.61 34.15 3.12
C GLY A 132 23.73 32.77 2.46
N GLY A 133 24.41 31.81 3.08
CA GLY A 133 24.47 30.43 2.62
C GLY A 133 23.17 29.64 2.81
N PRO A 134 23.02 28.49 2.14
CA PRO A 134 21.83 27.64 2.30
C PRO A 134 21.77 27.04 3.71
N VAL A 135 20.57 27.02 4.30
CA VAL A 135 20.34 26.37 5.60
C VAL A 135 20.29 24.86 5.42
N LEU A 136 21.23 24.17 6.07
CA LEU A 136 21.32 22.72 6.09
C LEU A 136 21.10 22.19 7.51
N VAL A 137 20.79 20.91 7.64
CA VAL A 137 20.56 20.19 8.90
C VAL A 137 21.47 18.97 8.91
N ASP A 138 22.38 18.90 9.88
CA ASP A 138 23.34 17.81 10.02
C ASP A 138 23.03 16.90 11.22
N ARG A 139 22.31 17.41 12.22
CA ARG A 139 21.87 16.63 13.39
C ARG A 139 20.37 16.68 13.64
N VAL A 140 19.87 15.60 14.22
CA VAL A 140 18.48 15.46 14.66
C VAL A 140 18.38 14.68 15.96
N LEU A 141 17.59 15.19 16.89
CA LEU A 141 17.15 14.46 18.07
C LEU A 141 15.66 14.10 17.93
N ILE A 142 15.32 12.82 18.10
CA ILE A 142 13.95 12.31 18.04
C ILE A 142 13.60 11.66 19.38
N GLY A 143 12.53 12.16 20.00
CA GLY A 143 11.92 11.63 21.20
C GLY A 143 10.45 11.24 21.01
N ALA A 144 9.90 10.61 22.03
CA ALA A 144 8.48 10.28 22.12
C ALA A 144 7.64 11.54 21.93
N GLY A 145 6.52 11.48 21.21
CA GLY A 145 5.58 12.59 21.09
C GLY A 145 4.29 12.34 21.86
N GLU A 146 3.21 12.96 21.39
CA GLU A 146 1.85 12.75 21.90
C GLU A 146 1.29 11.38 21.51
N LEU A 147 0.34 10.88 22.31
CA LEU A 147 -0.44 9.68 22.01
C LEU A 147 -1.90 10.05 21.81
N LEU A 148 -2.44 9.69 20.65
CA LEU A 148 -3.87 9.81 20.36
C LEU A 148 -4.56 8.47 20.65
N ALA A 149 -5.66 8.53 21.39
CA ALA A 149 -6.65 7.47 21.48
C ALA A 149 -7.65 7.67 20.32
N LEU A 150 -7.32 7.10 19.16
CA LEU A 150 -8.10 7.27 17.93
C LEU A 150 -9.41 6.49 18.03
N ASP A 151 -10.51 7.16 17.67
CA ASP A 151 -11.80 6.53 17.41
C ASP A 151 -11.85 6.11 15.93
N PRO A 152 -11.93 4.80 15.61
CA PRO A 152 -12.00 4.35 14.21
C PRO A 152 -13.17 4.91 13.41
N ALA A 153 -14.30 5.27 14.04
CA ALA A 153 -15.46 5.80 13.35
C ALA A 153 -15.31 7.29 12.98
N ARG A 154 -14.47 8.03 13.71
CA ARG A 154 -14.27 9.48 13.54
C ARG A 154 -12.91 9.85 12.96
N ASP A 155 -11.85 9.17 13.40
CA ASP A 155 -10.46 9.59 13.19
C ASP A 155 -9.75 8.84 12.04
N LEU A 156 -10.44 7.88 11.40
CA LEU A 156 -9.91 7.04 10.30
C LEU A 156 -10.71 7.22 8.99
N ASP A 157 -11.17 8.43 8.73
CA ASP A 157 -11.93 8.84 7.53
C ASP A 157 -11.30 8.42 6.19
N ASP A 158 -9.96 8.36 6.12
CA ASP A 158 -9.16 7.99 4.94
C ASP A 158 -8.70 6.53 4.89
N ALA A 159 -9.14 5.70 5.85
CA ALA A 159 -8.72 4.32 5.94
C ALA A 159 -9.70 3.39 5.21
N VAL A 160 -9.16 2.47 4.42
CA VAL A 160 -9.93 1.31 3.93
C VAL A 160 -10.06 0.31 5.07
N LEU A 161 -11.25 0.18 5.65
CA LEU A 161 -11.48 -0.69 6.80
C LEU A 161 -12.07 -2.04 6.37
N GLY A 162 -11.28 -3.11 6.47
CA GLY A 162 -11.73 -4.49 6.26
C GLY A 162 -12.29 -5.11 7.53
N LYS A 163 -13.32 -5.97 7.41
CA LYS A 163 -13.82 -6.79 8.52
C LYS A 163 -12.91 -8.01 8.72
N MET A 164 -12.47 -8.22 9.95
CA MET A 164 -11.79 -9.45 10.36
C MET A 164 -12.80 -10.55 10.72
N LEU A 165 -12.33 -11.79 10.78
CA LEU A 165 -13.12 -12.97 11.18
C LEU A 165 -13.78 -12.82 12.57
N ASN A 166 -13.15 -12.06 13.47
CA ASN A 166 -13.65 -11.77 14.82
C ASN A 166 -14.56 -10.53 14.88
N GLY A 167 -15.04 -10.04 13.74
CA GLY A 167 -15.93 -8.87 13.64
C GLY A 167 -15.23 -7.51 13.76
N HIS A 168 -13.98 -7.46 14.23
CA HIS A 168 -13.24 -6.19 14.33
C HIS A 168 -12.89 -5.64 12.94
N ARG A 169 -13.02 -4.32 12.77
CA ARG A 169 -12.56 -3.62 11.57
C ARG A 169 -11.11 -3.21 11.72
N LYS A 170 -10.26 -3.53 10.74
CA LYS A 170 -8.88 -3.04 10.69
C LYS A 170 -8.59 -2.36 9.36
N PRO A 171 -7.70 -1.35 9.35
CA PRO A 171 -7.32 -0.73 8.10
C PRO A 171 -6.61 -1.72 7.18
N LEU A 172 -6.59 -1.44 5.88
CA LEU A 172 -5.73 -2.11 4.90
C LEU A 172 -4.26 -1.83 5.25
N TRP A 173 -3.44 -2.87 5.29
CA TRP A 173 -2.03 -2.78 5.71
C TRP A 173 -1.10 -2.87 4.51
N PRO A 174 0.01 -2.11 4.48
CA PRO A 174 1.05 -2.29 3.48
C PRO A 174 1.73 -3.66 3.65
N SER A 175 1.97 -4.36 2.55
CA SER A 175 2.55 -5.71 2.56
C SER A 175 3.86 -5.77 1.76
N PRO A 176 4.93 -6.38 2.30
CA PRO A 176 6.18 -6.58 1.56
C PRO A 176 6.06 -7.63 0.45
N SER A 177 5.07 -8.52 0.52
CA SER A 177 4.91 -9.65 -0.40
C SER A 177 3.73 -9.52 -1.35
N ARG A 178 2.94 -8.44 -1.23
CA ARG A 178 1.72 -8.23 -2.00
C ARG A 178 1.66 -6.79 -2.48
N ALA A 179 1.73 -6.61 -3.79
CA ALA A 179 1.59 -5.31 -4.42
C ALA A 179 0.18 -4.75 -4.19
N LEU A 180 0.08 -3.44 -3.95
CA LEU A 180 -1.16 -2.78 -3.55
C LEU A 180 -2.29 -2.92 -4.59
N TRP A 181 -1.95 -2.99 -5.88
CA TRP A 181 -2.96 -3.15 -6.94
C TRP A 181 -3.76 -4.47 -6.83
N ARG A 182 -3.16 -5.52 -6.24
CA ARG A 182 -3.85 -6.80 -5.97
C ARG A 182 -4.92 -6.68 -4.87
N GLU A 183 -4.94 -5.55 -4.18
CA GLU A 183 -5.92 -5.18 -3.16
C GLU A 183 -6.77 -3.99 -3.60
N ALA A 184 -6.73 -3.60 -4.88
CA ALA A 184 -7.49 -2.45 -5.39
C ALA A 184 -9.00 -2.60 -5.13
N HIS A 185 -9.51 -3.83 -5.19
CA HIS A 185 -10.90 -4.15 -4.87
C HIS A 185 -11.31 -3.71 -3.45
N ALA A 186 -10.39 -3.65 -2.49
CA ALA A 186 -10.68 -3.15 -1.15
C ALA A 186 -10.97 -1.64 -1.17
N LEU A 187 -10.25 -0.86 -2.00
CA LEU A 187 -10.48 0.58 -2.18
C LEU A 187 -11.86 0.84 -2.78
N TYR A 188 -12.20 0.13 -3.86
CA TYR A 188 -13.49 0.29 -4.54
C TYR A 188 -14.66 -0.29 -3.73
N THR A 189 -14.43 -1.35 -2.94
CA THR A 189 -15.41 -1.84 -1.98
C THR A 189 -15.69 -0.78 -0.90
N ALA A 190 -14.67 -0.06 -0.41
CA ALA A 190 -14.90 1.05 0.52
C ALA A 190 -15.70 2.18 -0.15
N ALA A 191 -15.34 2.56 -1.37
CA ALA A 191 -16.03 3.59 -2.15
C ALA A 191 -17.51 3.28 -2.46
N THR A 192 -17.91 2.01 -2.43
CA THR A 192 -19.29 1.57 -2.68
C THR A 192 -20.09 1.31 -1.40
N ARG A 193 -19.43 0.92 -0.30
CA ARG A 193 -20.11 0.45 0.92
C ARG A 193 -20.07 1.43 2.09
N GLU A 194 -19.03 2.23 2.23
CA GLU A 194 -18.98 3.18 3.33
C GLU A 194 -20.04 4.27 3.11
N THR A 195 -20.75 4.63 4.18
CA THR A 195 -21.76 5.69 4.18
C THR A 195 -21.23 6.98 4.80
N THR A 196 -20.07 6.91 5.44
CA THR A 196 -19.41 8.02 6.12
C THR A 196 -17.95 8.13 5.67
N GLY A 197 -17.26 9.16 6.18
CA GLY A 197 -15.86 9.40 5.88
C GLY A 197 -15.59 9.78 4.42
N LEU A 198 -14.33 9.67 3.99
CA LEU A 198 -13.91 10.03 2.64
C LEU A 198 -14.71 9.28 1.58
N PHE A 199 -14.80 7.96 1.72
CA PHE A 199 -15.44 7.09 0.74
C PHE A 199 -16.95 7.32 0.63
N GLY A 200 -17.65 7.51 1.77
CA GLY A 200 -19.07 7.83 1.76
C GLY A 200 -19.37 9.15 1.05
N ARG A 201 -18.53 10.17 1.25
CA ARG A 201 -18.68 11.46 0.55
C ARG A 201 -18.45 11.34 -0.95
N LEU A 202 -17.38 10.63 -1.36
CA LEU A 202 -17.02 10.47 -2.77
C LEU A 202 -18.12 9.84 -3.61
N ARG A 203 -18.86 8.88 -3.03
CA ARG A 203 -19.93 8.16 -3.71
C ARG A 203 -21.04 9.07 -4.25
N HIS A 204 -21.28 10.20 -3.60
CA HIS A 204 -22.38 11.11 -3.91
C HIS A 204 -21.95 12.32 -4.75
N LEU A 205 -20.69 12.38 -5.16
CA LEU A 205 -20.21 13.49 -5.99
C LEU A 205 -20.61 13.27 -7.44
N GLU A 206 -21.27 14.28 -8.00
CA GLU A 206 -21.44 14.40 -9.44
C GLU A 206 -20.20 15.05 -10.04
N PHE A 207 -19.66 14.42 -11.08
CA PHE A 207 -18.54 14.99 -11.82
C PHE A 207 -18.94 15.28 -13.26
N PRO A 208 -18.55 16.45 -13.80
CA PRO A 208 -18.76 16.73 -15.21
C PRO A 208 -17.94 15.74 -16.05
N TYR A 209 -18.59 15.14 -17.04
CA TYR A 209 -17.96 14.18 -17.97
C TYR A 209 -16.91 14.83 -18.89
N GLU A 210 -16.88 16.16 -18.96
CA GLU A 210 -15.93 16.91 -19.79
C GLU A 210 -14.49 16.58 -19.39
N GLY A 211 -13.60 16.30 -20.36
CA GLY A 211 -12.15 16.13 -20.11
C GLY A 211 -11.56 14.73 -20.32
N GLY A 212 -12.31 13.76 -20.88
CA GLY A 212 -11.75 12.53 -21.48
C GLY A 212 -11.07 11.52 -20.53
N GLY A 213 -11.16 11.71 -19.21
CA GLY A 213 -10.53 10.84 -18.21
C GLY A 213 -11.36 10.71 -16.93
N PRO A 214 -10.99 9.76 -16.04
CA PRO A 214 -11.68 9.58 -14.76
C PRO A 214 -11.65 10.90 -13.97
N PRO A 215 -12.74 11.28 -13.30
CA PRO A 215 -12.85 12.57 -12.64
C PRO A 215 -11.85 12.73 -11.49
N CYS A 216 -11.43 11.63 -10.87
CA CYS A 216 -10.40 11.63 -9.84
C CYS A 216 -9.66 10.29 -9.76
N VAL A 217 -8.59 10.28 -8.95
CA VAL A 217 -7.75 9.11 -8.70
C VAL A 217 -7.66 8.88 -7.19
N LEU A 218 -7.89 7.64 -6.76
CA LEU A 218 -7.58 7.20 -5.40
C LEU A 218 -6.08 6.92 -5.31
N TRP A 219 -5.33 7.85 -4.72
CA TRP A 219 -3.92 7.68 -4.39
C TRP A 219 -3.79 7.01 -3.03
N ALA A 220 -3.38 5.74 -3.04
CA ALA A 220 -3.19 4.95 -1.85
C ALA A 220 -1.69 4.82 -1.55
N VAL A 221 -1.27 5.17 -0.33
CA VAL A 221 0.13 5.18 0.08
C VAL A 221 0.31 4.57 1.47
N GLY A 222 1.40 3.85 1.69
CA GLY A 222 1.74 3.34 3.02
C GLY A 222 3.21 2.98 3.19
N LEU A 223 3.64 2.89 4.45
CA LEU A 223 5.02 2.53 4.81
C LEU A 223 5.10 1.03 5.14
N ILE A 224 5.85 0.27 4.34
CA ILE A 224 6.21 -1.11 4.67
C ILE A 224 7.33 -1.07 5.70
N ALA A 225 7.10 -1.75 6.83
CA ALA A 225 8.07 -1.87 7.92
C ALA A 225 8.21 -3.33 8.36
N ASN A 226 9.43 -3.70 8.76
CA ASN A 226 9.70 -4.94 9.47
C ASN A 226 9.91 -4.60 10.95
N LYS A 227 8.86 -4.80 11.76
CA LYS A 227 8.82 -4.42 13.18
C LYS A 227 9.12 -2.93 13.37
N THR A 228 10.33 -2.60 13.83
CA THR A 228 10.78 -1.25 14.15
C THR A 228 11.65 -0.64 13.05
N VAL A 229 11.83 -1.33 11.92
CA VAL A 229 12.70 -0.92 10.81
C VAL A 229 11.86 -0.62 9.58
N ALA A 230 12.01 0.58 9.02
CA ALA A 230 11.37 0.97 7.76
C ALA A 230 12.04 0.22 6.61
N ALA A 231 11.24 -0.43 5.75
CA ALA A 231 11.75 -1.17 4.60
C ALA A 231 11.62 -0.34 3.32
N THR A 232 10.40 0.08 2.96
CA THR A 232 10.13 0.87 1.76
C THR A 232 8.72 1.48 1.80
N TRP A 233 8.42 2.38 0.87
CA TRP A 233 7.05 2.84 0.61
C TRP A 233 6.35 1.90 -0.37
N THR A 234 5.02 1.80 -0.23
CA THR A 234 4.13 1.26 -1.26
C THR A 234 3.14 2.34 -1.66
N GLU A 235 2.85 2.43 -2.95
CA GLU A 235 1.87 3.35 -3.49
C GLU A 235 1.12 2.76 -4.69
N GLY A 236 -0.06 3.31 -4.95
CA GLY A 236 -0.89 2.99 -6.11
C GLY A 236 -1.84 4.14 -6.44
N HIS A 237 -2.11 4.31 -7.73
CA HIS A 237 -2.95 5.37 -8.28
C HIS A 237 -4.09 4.70 -9.02
N PHE A 238 -5.31 4.73 -8.46
CA PHE A 238 -6.43 3.96 -8.96
C PHE A 238 -7.50 4.90 -9.53
N PRO A 239 -7.88 4.77 -10.82
CA PRO A 239 -8.88 5.66 -11.41
C PRO A 239 -10.23 5.47 -10.72
N TYR A 240 -10.95 6.56 -10.48
CA TYR A 240 -12.26 6.50 -9.84
C TYR A 240 -13.25 7.48 -10.47
N ALA A 241 -14.40 6.94 -10.84
CA ALA A 241 -15.59 7.69 -11.24
C ALA A 241 -16.76 7.21 -10.35
N PRO A 242 -17.43 8.10 -9.60
CA PRO A 242 -18.56 7.70 -8.76
C PRO A 242 -19.68 6.99 -9.54
N SER A 243 -19.94 7.45 -10.77
CA SER A 243 -20.92 6.84 -11.69
C SER A 243 -20.56 5.41 -12.14
N GLN A 244 -19.31 4.99 -11.96
CA GLN A 244 -18.81 3.65 -12.27
C GLN A 244 -18.34 2.90 -11.02
N GLY A 245 -18.76 3.35 -9.83
CA GLY A 245 -18.22 2.83 -8.57
C GLY A 245 -18.47 1.34 -8.38
N GLN A 246 -19.65 0.85 -8.79
CA GLN A 246 -20.01 -0.56 -8.67
C GLN A 246 -19.24 -1.41 -9.69
N GLU A 247 -19.16 -0.95 -10.93
CA GLU A 247 -18.43 -1.56 -12.03
C GLU A 247 -16.93 -1.65 -11.72
N LEU A 248 -16.34 -0.58 -11.18
CA LEU A 248 -14.96 -0.55 -10.70
C LEU A 248 -14.73 -1.52 -9.54
N CYS A 249 -15.71 -1.65 -8.64
CA CYS A 249 -15.65 -2.63 -7.55
C CYS A 249 -15.67 -4.07 -8.08
N ASP A 250 -16.52 -4.36 -9.06
CA ASP A 250 -16.66 -5.72 -9.58
C ASP A 250 -15.51 -6.10 -10.52
N VAL A 251 -15.07 -5.19 -11.40
CA VAL A 251 -13.95 -5.43 -12.31
C VAL A 251 -12.64 -5.61 -11.55
N SER A 252 -12.40 -4.82 -10.50
CA SER A 252 -11.18 -4.92 -9.69
C SER A 252 -11.14 -6.23 -8.89
N ARG A 253 -12.29 -6.72 -8.42
CA ARG A 253 -12.43 -8.01 -7.73
C ARG A 253 -12.18 -9.16 -8.70
N ARG A 254 -12.93 -9.24 -9.80
CA ARG A 254 -12.80 -10.30 -10.81
C ARG A 254 -11.41 -10.30 -11.45
N GLY A 255 -10.88 -9.13 -11.80
CA GLY A 255 -9.51 -9.00 -12.32
C GLY A 255 -8.44 -9.47 -11.34
N SER A 256 -8.56 -9.14 -10.05
CA SER A 256 -7.66 -9.66 -9.02
C SER A 256 -7.77 -11.18 -8.89
N GLU A 257 -8.98 -11.74 -8.94
CA GLU A 257 -9.23 -13.19 -8.89
C GLU A 257 -8.60 -13.93 -10.08
N VAL A 258 -8.73 -13.38 -11.30
CA VAL A 258 -8.06 -13.88 -12.51
C VAL A 258 -6.55 -13.93 -12.32
N ALA A 259 -5.93 -12.82 -11.90
CA ALA A 259 -4.48 -12.75 -11.73
C ALA A 259 -3.97 -13.73 -10.64
N GLU A 260 -4.67 -13.84 -9.52
CA GLU A 260 -4.35 -14.81 -8.46
C GLU A 260 -4.50 -16.25 -8.93
N TYR A 261 -5.53 -16.54 -9.73
CA TYR A 261 -5.72 -17.87 -10.29
C TYR A 261 -4.59 -18.26 -11.24
N VAL A 262 -4.22 -17.38 -12.18
CA VAL A 262 -3.10 -17.59 -13.11
C VAL A 262 -1.79 -17.78 -12.35
N ALA A 263 -1.50 -16.94 -11.34
CA ALA A 263 -0.31 -17.10 -10.52
C ALA A 263 -0.28 -18.45 -9.77
N ARG A 264 -1.41 -18.91 -9.23
CA ARG A 264 -1.50 -20.24 -8.60
C ARG A 264 -1.30 -21.38 -9.61
N ALA A 265 -1.78 -21.22 -10.83
CA ALA A 265 -1.54 -22.20 -11.89
C ALA A 265 -0.05 -22.28 -12.26
N LEU A 266 0.64 -21.13 -12.35
CA LEU A 266 2.09 -21.08 -12.54
C LEU A 266 2.85 -21.80 -11.40
N GLU A 267 2.45 -21.58 -10.15
CA GLU A 267 3.05 -22.30 -9.00
C GLU A 267 2.86 -23.81 -9.09
N ARG A 268 1.65 -24.27 -9.45
CA ARG A 268 1.36 -25.71 -9.61
C ARG A 268 2.11 -26.32 -10.79
N ALA A 269 2.28 -25.58 -11.88
CA ALA A 269 3.10 -25.98 -13.03
C ALA A 269 4.59 -26.11 -12.64
N ALA A 270 5.12 -25.12 -11.92
CA ALA A 270 6.49 -25.15 -11.37
C ALA A 270 6.69 -26.36 -10.44
N TYR A 271 5.72 -26.65 -9.58
CA TYR A 271 5.74 -27.83 -8.71
C TYR A 271 5.73 -29.14 -9.52
N ALA A 272 4.96 -29.21 -10.61
CA ALA A 272 4.93 -30.38 -11.49
C ALA A 272 6.27 -30.62 -12.20
N ALA A 273 6.95 -29.57 -12.68
CA ALA A 273 8.32 -29.67 -13.21
C ALA A 273 9.29 -30.13 -12.12
N TRP A 274 9.26 -29.47 -10.96
CA TRP A 274 10.15 -29.74 -9.84
C TRP A 274 10.10 -31.19 -9.37
N LYS A 275 8.89 -31.77 -9.25
CA LYS A 275 8.71 -33.17 -8.82
C LYS A 275 9.38 -34.17 -9.77
N VAL A 276 9.50 -33.85 -11.07
CA VAL A 276 10.21 -34.68 -12.04
C VAL A 276 11.71 -34.41 -11.98
N ALA A 277 12.11 -33.14 -11.98
CA ALA A 277 13.51 -32.74 -11.96
C ALA A 277 14.25 -33.24 -10.70
N TYR A 278 13.57 -33.26 -9.55
CA TYR A 278 14.13 -33.60 -8.24
C TYR A 278 13.26 -34.66 -7.53
N PRO A 279 13.45 -35.96 -7.82
CA PRO A 279 12.60 -37.02 -7.28
C PRO A 279 12.77 -37.25 -5.76
N ASN A 280 13.92 -36.91 -5.18
CA ASN A 280 14.22 -37.03 -3.74
C ASN A 280 14.88 -35.75 -3.17
N PRO A 281 14.16 -34.63 -3.11
CA PRO A 281 14.72 -33.35 -2.67
C PRO A 281 14.80 -33.29 -1.14
N LYS A 282 15.90 -32.74 -0.61
CA LYS A 282 15.95 -32.39 0.82
C LYS A 282 14.92 -31.28 1.09
N PRO A 283 14.15 -31.32 2.20
CA PRO A 283 13.16 -30.30 2.50
C PRO A 283 13.71 -28.86 2.49
N ALA A 284 14.96 -28.67 2.91
CA ALA A 284 15.65 -27.39 2.92
C ALA A 284 15.85 -26.78 1.52
N ASP A 285 16.04 -27.62 0.49
CA ASP A 285 16.35 -27.17 -0.87
C ASP A 285 15.10 -26.88 -1.70
N ARG A 286 13.93 -27.38 -1.26
CA ARG A 286 12.66 -27.31 -2.01
C ARG A 286 12.36 -25.89 -2.49
N LYS A 287 12.48 -24.89 -1.61
CA LYS A 287 12.15 -23.50 -1.95
C LYS A 287 13.07 -22.95 -3.05
N ALA A 288 14.37 -23.16 -2.92
CA ALA A 288 15.36 -22.68 -3.89
C ALA A 288 15.26 -23.42 -5.23
N GLN A 289 15.00 -24.73 -5.21
CA GLN A 289 14.82 -25.55 -6.40
C GLN A 289 13.53 -25.20 -7.15
N MET A 290 12.40 -25.06 -6.44
CA MET A 290 11.11 -24.69 -7.04
C MET A 290 11.15 -23.29 -7.66
N ALA A 291 11.87 -22.35 -7.03
CA ALA A 291 12.03 -20.98 -7.54
C ALA A 291 12.68 -20.91 -8.94
N ARG A 292 13.36 -21.97 -9.39
CA ARG A 292 13.94 -22.04 -10.75
C ARG A 292 12.88 -22.15 -11.83
N PHE A 293 11.75 -22.79 -11.52
CA PHE A 293 10.64 -23.02 -12.45
C PHE A 293 9.44 -22.10 -12.20
N ASP A 294 9.44 -21.38 -11.08
CA ASP A 294 8.35 -20.50 -10.67
C ASP A 294 8.38 -19.17 -11.43
N ALA A 295 7.46 -19.03 -12.38
CA ALA A 295 7.31 -17.84 -13.22
C ALA A 295 6.55 -16.68 -12.53
N ARG A 296 6.10 -16.84 -11.28
CA ARG A 296 5.34 -15.78 -10.59
C ARG A 296 6.12 -14.49 -10.40
N ARG A 297 7.46 -14.57 -10.30
CA ARG A 297 8.33 -13.40 -10.12
C ARG A 297 8.28 -12.45 -11.32
N GLU A 298 8.22 -13.00 -12.53
CA GLU A 298 8.03 -12.27 -13.79
C GLU A 298 6.58 -11.86 -13.99
N PHE A 299 5.65 -12.76 -13.69
CA PHE A 299 4.22 -12.55 -13.91
C PHE A 299 3.65 -11.37 -13.12
N TRP A 300 3.96 -11.25 -11.81
CA TRP A 300 3.31 -10.23 -10.98
C TRP A 300 3.59 -8.79 -11.40
N PRO A 301 4.82 -8.39 -11.76
CA PRO A 301 5.09 -7.09 -12.36
C PRO A 301 4.37 -6.89 -13.70
N ALA A 302 4.38 -7.90 -14.58
CA ALA A 302 3.78 -7.83 -15.91
C ALA A 302 2.25 -7.69 -15.87
N ALA A 303 1.60 -8.34 -14.90
CA ALA A 303 0.14 -8.31 -14.73
C ALA A 303 -0.42 -6.94 -14.28
N LYS A 304 0.45 -6.03 -13.79
CA LYS A 304 0.03 -4.72 -13.28
C LYS A 304 -0.53 -3.83 -14.38
N GLU A 305 0.19 -3.65 -15.48
CA GLU A 305 -0.20 -2.69 -16.52
C GLU A 305 -1.52 -3.06 -17.19
N PRO A 306 -1.76 -4.34 -17.59
CA PRO A 306 -3.07 -4.75 -18.09
C PRO A 306 -4.20 -4.52 -17.09
N PHE A 307 -3.95 -4.72 -15.79
CA PHE A 307 -4.94 -4.48 -14.74
C PHE A 307 -5.27 -2.99 -14.61
N MET A 308 -4.27 -2.11 -14.67
CA MET A 308 -4.52 -0.66 -14.60
C MET A 308 -5.27 -0.16 -15.84
N ARG A 309 -4.97 -0.68 -17.04
CA ARG A 309 -5.74 -0.38 -18.25
C ARG A 309 -7.19 -0.82 -18.15
N LEU A 310 -7.45 -2.01 -17.60
CA LEU A 310 -8.80 -2.50 -17.34
C LEU A 310 -9.57 -1.53 -16.44
N LEU A 311 -8.96 -1.09 -15.34
CA LEU A 311 -9.58 -0.11 -14.43
C LEU A 311 -9.84 1.25 -15.11
N ASP A 312 -8.91 1.75 -15.92
CA ASP A 312 -9.06 3.02 -16.63
C ASP A 312 -10.18 2.95 -17.68
N GLN A 313 -10.28 1.85 -18.42
CA GLN A 313 -11.37 1.61 -19.38
C GLN A 313 -12.73 1.56 -18.67
N THR A 314 -12.84 0.84 -17.55
CA THR A 314 -14.07 0.79 -16.76
C THR A 314 -14.43 2.16 -16.19
N ALA A 315 -13.45 2.93 -15.71
CA ALA A 315 -13.71 4.28 -15.19
C ALA A 315 -14.23 5.25 -16.27
N ARG A 316 -13.99 4.95 -17.55
CA ARG A 316 -14.53 5.67 -18.72
C ARG A 316 -15.85 5.09 -19.24
N GLY A 317 -16.46 4.12 -18.55
CA GLY A 317 -17.71 3.48 -18.96
C GLY A 317 -17.54 2.38 -20.03
N GLY A 318 -16.34 1.81 -20.16
CA GLY A 318 -16.11 0.66 -21.04
C GLY A 318 -16.84 -0.61 -20.58
N ASP A 319 -17.08 -1.53 -21.52
CA ASP A 319 -17.71 -2.83 -21.25
C ASP A 319 -16.83 -3.69 -20.31
N VAL A 320 -17.35 -3.96 -19.12
CA VAL A 320 -16.66 -4.69 -18.05
C VAL A 320 -16.37 -6.13 -18.45
N ASP A 321 -17.32 -6.83 -19.06
CA ASP A 321 -17.17 -8.25 -19.37
C ASP A 321 -16.21 -8.46 -20.55
N LEU A 322 -16.28 -7.60 -21.56
CA LEU A 322 -15.32 -7.60 -22.66
C LEU A 322 -13.90 -7.30 -22.16
N GLY A 323 -13.74 -6.22 -21.37
CA GLY A 323 -12.43 -5.83 -20.83
C GLY A 323 -11.81 -6.92 -19.94
N LEU A 324 -12.62 -7.61 -19.13
CA LEU A 324 -12.17 -8.72 -18.30
C LEU A 324 -11.71 -9.94 -19.12
N ARG A 325 -12.42 -10.27 -20.21
CA ARG A 325 -12.01 -11.37 -21.12
C ARG A 325 -10.71 -11.04 -21.83
N ASP A 326 -10.53 -9.81 -22.31
CA ASP A 326 -9.30 -9.38 -22.95
C ASP A 326 -8.11 -9.37 -21.97
N TYR A 327 -8.34 -8.86 -20.75
CA TYR A 327 -7.35 -8.93 -19.66
C TYR A 327 -6.95 -10.38 -19.33
N ALA A 328 -7.93 -11.27 -19.18
CA ALA A 328 -7.67 -12.68 -18.89
C ALA A 328 -6.89 -13.38 -20.01
N ARG A 329 -7.22 -13.10 -21.28
CA ARG A 329 -6.50 -13.62 -22.45
C ARG A 329 -5.04 -13.15 -22.46
N GLU A 330 -4.81 -11.86 -22.23
CA GLU A 330 -3.47 -11.29 -22.17
C GLU A 330 -2.64 -11.89 -21.03
N LEU A 331 -3.21 -12.01 -19.83
CA LEU A 331 -2.52 -12.63 -18.69
C LEU A 331 -2.18 -14.10 -18.94
N ARG A 332 -3.08 -14.86 -19.56
CA ARG A 332 -2.80 -16.25 -19.92
C ARG A 332 -1.63 -16.34 -20.89
N ALA A 333 -1.64 -15.55 -21.97
CA ALA A 333 -0.58 -15.55 -22.96
C ALA A 333 0.80 -15.20 -22.35
N GLN A 334 0.85 -14.15 -21.52
CA GLN A 334 2.08 -13.78 -20.81
C GLN A 334 2.54 -14.87 -19.85
N ALA A 335 1.62 -15.49 -19.10
CA ALA A 335 1.95 -16.58 -18.18
C ALA A 335 2.51 -17.81 -18.90
N GLU A 336 1.95 -18.18 -20.06
CA GLU A 336 2.46 -19.27 -20.90
C GLU A 336 3.87 -18.99 -21.41
N GLU A 337 4.15 -17.75 -21.81
CA GLU A 337 5.49 -17.33 -22.21
C GLU A 337 6.48 -17.38 -21.04
N PHE A 338 6.15 -16.79 -19.89
CA PHE A 338 7.04 -16.82 -18.72
C PHE A 338 7.29 -18.24 -18.22
N LEU A 339 6.27 -19.10 -18.24
CA LEU A 339 6.43 -20.52 -17.90
C LEU A 339 7.40 -21.20 -18.86
N ARG A 340 7.24 -21.03 -20.18
CA ARG A 340 8.16 -21.61 -21.18
C ARG A 340 9.60 -21.14 -20.94
N ASN A 341 9.81 -19.85 -20.74
CA ASN A 341 11.14 -19.28 -20.49
C ASN A 341 11.78 -19.83 -19.20
N ARG A 342 10.99 -20.07 -18.14
CA ARG A 342 11.47 -20.71 -16.91
C ARG A 342 11.83 -22.19 -17.11
N LEU A 343 11.10 -22.89 -17.96
CA LEU A 343 11.33 -24.30 -18.25
C LEU A 343 12.54 -24.53 -19.17
N ASP A 344 13.04 -23.52 -19.89
CA ASP A 344 14.28 -23.61 -20.67
C ASP A 344 15.53 -23.85 -19.82
N ALA A 345 15.44 -23.62 -18.50
CA ALA A 345 16.48 -24.00 -17.55
C ALA A 345 16.58 -25.52 -17.29
N LEU A 346 15.65 -26.32 -17.78
CA LEU A 346 15.70 -27.78 -17.69
C LEU A 346 16.76 -28.34 -18.64
N GLN A 347 17.36 -29.47 -18.25
CA GLN A 347 18.29 -30.19 -19.11
C GLN A 347 17.57 -30.72 -20.37
N GLN A 348 18.26 -30.76 -21.51
CA GLN A 348 17.73 -31.29 -22.77
C GLN A 348 17.84 -32.83 -22.82
N ASP A 349 17.46 -33.50 -21.73
CA ASP A 349 17.40 -34.95 -21.62
C ASP A 349 15.94 -35.44 -21.51
N GLN A 350 15.72 -36.75 -21.53
CA GLN A 350 14.39 -37.34 -21.42
C GLN A 350 13.64 -36.85 -20.17
N LYS A 351 14.35 -36.66 -19.06
CA LYS A 351 13.80 -36.23 -17.78
C LYS A 351 13.36 -34.77 -17.80
N GLY A 352 14.17 -33.88 -18.37
CA GLY A 352 13.86 -32.47 -18.54
C GLY A 352 12.71 -32.26 -19.54
N MET A 353 12.69 -32.99 -20.65
CA MET A 353 11.55 -32.99 -21.58
C MET A 353 10.25 -33.45 -20.90
N LEU A 354 10.30 -34.51 -20.08
CA LEU A 354 9.15 -34.97 -19.30
C LEU A 354 8.70 -33.93 -18.26
N ALA A 355 9.64 -33.27 -17.57
CA ALA A 355 9.35 -32.21 -16.60
C ALA A 355 8.64 -31.03 -17.27
N ARG A 356 9.14 -30.60 -18.43
CA ARG A 356 8.55 -29.56 -19.27
C ARG A 356 7.11 -29.91 -19.68
N ALA A 357 6.92 -31.07 -20.30
CA ALA A 357 5.62 -31.52 -20.75
C ALA A 357 4.59 -31.64 -19.61
N ARG A 358 5.01 -32.06 -18.41
CA ARG A 358 4.11 -32.12 -17.24
C ARG A 358 3.74 -30.75 -16.72
N ALA A 359 4.66 -29.79 -16.71
CA ALA A 359 4.39 -28.43 -16.26
C ALA A 359 3.45 -27.70 -17.22
N GLU A 360 3.71 -27.76 -18.52
CA GLU A 360 2.87 -27.17 -19.55
C GLU A 360 1.46 -27.79 -19.53
N ARG A 361 1.36 -29.12 -19.49
CA ARG A 361 0.06 -29.81 -19.38
C ARG A 361 -0.67 -29.42 -18.11
N ARG A 362 0.03 -29.27 -16.97
CA ARG A 362 -0.59 -28.86 -15.71
C ARG A 362 -1.15 -27.45 -15.81
N PHE A 363 -0.40 -26.52 -16.39
CA PHE A 363 -0.86 -25.15 -16.59
C PHE A 363 -2.10 -25.09 -17.49
N GLN A 364 -2.07 -25.77 -18.65
CA GLN A 364 -3.21 -25.83 -19.57
C GLN A 364 -4.44 -26.47 -18.94
N ALA A 365 -4.26 -27.55 -18.18
CA ALA A 365 -5.36 -28.19 -17.45
C ALA A 365 -5.98 -27.25 -16.40
N ASP A 366 -5.15 -26.47 -15.70
CA ASP A 366 -5.65 -25.48 -14.73
C ASP A 366 -6.41 -24.33 -15.44
N MET A 367 -6.00 -23.89 -16.63
CA MET A 367 -6.71 -22.87 -17.41
C MET A 367 -8.07 -23.38 -17.93
N ALA A 368 -8.16 -24.67 -18.26
CA ALA A 368 -9.39 -25.31 -18.73
C ALA A 368 -10.30 -25.85 -17.60
N ASP A 369 -9.88 -25.74 -16.33
CA ASP A 369 -10.63 -26.27 -15.19
C ASP A 369 -11.97 -25.56 -15.04
N ALA A 370 -13.03 -26.31 -14.70
CA ALA A 370 -14.37 -25.75 -14.48
C ALA A 370 -14.41 -24.70 -13.36
N LYS A 371 -13.47 -24.78 -12.41
CA LYS A 371 -13.27 -23.84 -11.29
C LYS A 371 -12.42 -22.62 -11.66
N ALA A 372 -11.86 -22.55 -12.86
CA ALA A 372 -11.20 -21.35 -13.34
C ALA A 372 -12.23 -20.19 -13.42
N PRO A 373 -11.80 -18.94 -13.15
CA PRO A 373 -12.58 -17.75 -13.45
C PRO A 373 -13.22 -17.81 -14.83
N ALA A 374 -14.46 -17.33 -14.95
CA ALA A 374 -15.24 -17.46 -16.17
C ALA A 374 -14.55 -16.86 -17.39
N GLU A 375 -13.79 -15.79 -17.16
CA GLU A 375 -13.01 -15.02 -18.13
C GLU A 375 -11.84 -15.82 -18.73
N LEU A 376 -11.32 -16.82 -17.99
CA LEU A 376 -10.22 -17.68 -18.43
C LEU A 376 -10.72 -18.92 -19.18
N ARG A 377 -11.98 -19.31 -18.94
CA ARG A 377 -12.61 -20.41 -19.65
C ARG A 377 -13.00 -19.88 -21.02
N GLU A 378 -12.25 -20.25 -22.05
CA GLU A 378 -12.71 -20.03 -23.43
C GLU A 378 -14.12 -20.60 -23.53
N GLU A 379 -15.12 -19.73 -23.69
CA GLU A 379 -16.47 -20.16 -24.01
C GLU A 379 -16.33 -20.97 -25.30
N ARG A 380 -16.48 -22.30 -25.20
CA ARG A 380 -16.90 -23.09 -26.35
C ARG A 380 -18.25 -22.50 -26.75
N GLN A 381 -18.21 -21.51 -27.64
CA GLN A 381 -19.37 -21.11 -28.44
C GLN A 381 -19.96 -22.42 -28.95
N ARG A 382 -21.15 -22.74 -28.45
CA ARG A 382 -21.92 -23.88 -28.92
C ARG A 382 -22.59 -23.51 -30.23
#